data_AF-A0A2P8MEH1-F1
#
_entry.id   AF-A0A2P8MEH1-F1
#
_cell.length_a   1.000
_cell.length_b   1.000
_cell.length_c   1.000
_cell.angle_alpha   90.00
_cell.angle_beta   90.00
_cell.angle_gamma   90.00
#
_symmetry.space_group_name_H-M   'P 1'
#
loop_
_entity.id
_entity.type
_entity.pdbx_description
1 polymer ?
#
loop_
_entity_poly.entity_id
_entity_poly.type
_entity_poly.pdbx_seq_one_letter_code
_entity_poly.pdbx_strand_id
1 'polypeptide(L)'
;MLKLNNSLVKESLSLVDNIKLFTNKQKVVEEIVEYCDFEKCKEFAYDYDEYLMDDEYYTWQDIKDLQMSSFNEEIYKYENYKTINEELRKIGIKNVSKIALSDECKEVWDDVYNDLMNCIKVRAILGKKNYFFEKIFQIYLSGGWPCGWEGNFPNGKVKVFYCK
;
A
#
# COMPACT_ATOMS: atom_id res chain seq x y z
N MET A 1 2.06 19.49 19.34
CA MET A 1 2.04 18.05 19.64
C MET A 1 1.22 17.36 18.56
N LEU A 2 1.83 16.46 17.78
CA LEU A 2 1.13 15.65 16.79
C LEU A 2 0.16 14.71 17.50
N LYS A 3 -0.96 14.36 16.85
CA LYS A 3 -1.93 13.39 17.33
C LYS A 3 -2.40 12.50 16.18
N LEU A 4 -2.63 11.23 16.47
CA LEU A 4 -3.24 10.32 15.50
C LEU A 4 -4.67 10.74 15.18
N ASN A 5 -5.02 10.66 13.90
CA ASN A 5 -6.38 10.74 13.42
C ASN A 5 -7.12 9.42 13.67
N ASN A 6 -7.58 9.24 14.91
CA ASN A 6 -8.29 8.04 15.34
C ASN A 6 -9.56 7.74 14.54
N SER A 7 -10.20 8.76 13.96
CA SER A 7 -11.36 8.55 13.08
C SER A 7 -10.96 7.84 11.79
N LEU A 8 -9.87 8.29 11.15
CA LEU A 8 -9.37 7.66 9.92
C LEU A 8 -8.77 6.29 10.17
N VAL A 9 -8.16 6.05 11.34
CA VAL A 9 -7.71 4.70 11.74
C VAL A 9 -8.90 3.75 11.81
N LYS A 10 -9.98 4.14 12.52
CA LYS A 10 -11.20 3.32 12.62
C LYS A 10 -11.86 3.09 11.27
N GLU A 11 -11.98 4.13 10.45
CA GLU A 11 -12.50 4.03 9.08
C GLU A 11 -11.68 3.03 8.26
N SER A 12 -10.36 3.18 8.23
CA SER A 12 -9.48 2.37 7.40
C SER A 12 -9.49 0.90 7.84
N LEU A 13 -9.48 0.62 9.15
CA LEU A 13 -9.63 -0.74 9.68
C LEU A 13 -10.98 -1.35 9.30
N SER A 14 -12.08 -0.59 9.40
CA SER A 14 -13.41 -1.06 9.01
C SER A 14 -13.52 -1.38 7.51
N LEU A 15 -12.80 -0.63 6.66
CA LEU A 15 -12.74 -0.88 5.22
C LEU A 15 -11.96 -2.17 4.91
N VAL A 16 -10.83 -2.38 5.59
CA VAL A 16 -9.99 -3.57 5.42
C VAL A 16 -10.66 -4.84 5.95
N ASP A 17 -11.44 -4.76 7.02
CA ASP A 17 -12.11 -5.92 7.65
C ASP A 17 -13.02 -6.74 6.71
N ASN A 18 -13.44 -6.16 5.58
CA ASN A 18 -14.34 -6.80 4.61
C ASN A 18 -13.80 -6.77 3.17
N ILE A 19 -12.51 -6.49 3.01
CA ILE A 19 -11.87 -6.42 1.70
C ILE A 19 -11.87 -7.81 1.06
N LYS A 20 -12.16 -7.84 -0.24
CA LYS A 20 -12.02 -9.03 -1.08
C LYS A 20 -10.89 -8.77 -2.06
N LEU A 21 -9.73 -9.31 -1.76
CA LEU A 21 -8.55 -9.17 -2.59
C LEU A 21 -8.55 -10.22 -3.69
N PHE A 22 -7.76 -9.97 -4.74
CA PHE A 22 -7.60 -10.89 -5.86
C PHE A 22 -8.96 -11.27 -6.45
N THR A 23 -9.79 -10.25 -6.66
CA THR A 23 -11.09 -10.37 -7.32
C THR A 23 -11.10 -9.54 -8.59
N ASN A 24 -12.19 -9.68 -9.36
CA ASN A 24 -12.47 -8.79 -10.47
C ASN A 24 -12.57 -7.35 -9.94
N LYS A 25 -12.06 -6.40 -10.71
CA LYS A 25 -12.03 -4.99 -10.35
C LYS A 25 -13.41 -4.51 -9.90
N GLN A 26 -13.53 -4.19 -8.61
CA GLN A 26 -14.81 -3.82 -7.99
C GLN A 26 -15.12 -2.33 -8.13
N LYS A 27 -14.09 -1.51 -8.33
CA LYS A 27 -14.17 -0.05 -8.41
C LYS A 27 -13.15 0.49 -9.41
N VAL A 28 -13.49 1.61 -10.04
CA VAL A 28 -12.55 2.33 -10.91
C VAL A 28 -11.44 2.95 -10.06
N VAL A 29 -10.21 2.67 -10.47
CA VAL A 29 -8.99 3.33 -9.98
C VAL A 29 -8.28 3.86 -11.23
N GLU A 30 -7.93 5.14 -11.22
CA GLU A 30 -7.25 5.84 -12.32
C GLU A 30 -5.74 5.61 -12.27
N GLU A 31 -4.99 5.98 -13.32
CA GLU A 31 -3.51 5.91 -13.36
C GLU A 31 -2.92 4.55 -12.92
N ILE A 32 -3.56 3.48 -13.38
CA ILE A 32 -3.06 2.13 -13.23
C ILE A 32 -2.91 1.46 -14.60
N VAL A 33 -2.12 0.39 -14.62
CA VAL A 33 -2.01 -0.55 -15.73
C VAL A 33 -2.45 -1.91 -15.19
N GLU A 34 -3.48 -2.47 -15.81
CA GLU A 34 -4.10 -3.70 -15.32
C GLU A 34 -3.48 -4.93 -15.96
N TYR A 35 -3.17 -5.92 -15.12
CA TYR A 35 -2.67 -7.23 -15.51
C TYR A 35 -3.56 -8.31 -14.91
N CYS A 36 -3.67 -9.44 -15.60
CA CYS A 36 -4.40 -10.63 -15.13
C CYS A 36 -3.51 -11.88 -15.04
N ASP A 37 -2.20 -11.71 -15.22
CA ASP A 37 -1.21 -12.79 -15.12
C ASP A 37 -0.48 -12.63 -13.78
N PHE A 38 -0.76 -13.55 -12.85
CA PHE A 38 -0.25 -13.46 -11.49
C PHE A 38 1.27 -13.65 -11.42
N GLU A 39 1.82 -14.59 -12.20
CA GLU A 39 3.26 -14.84 -12.25
C GLU A 39 4.00 -13.62 -12.82
N LYS A 40 3.45 -13.00 -13.86
CA LYS A 40 4.01 -11.75 -14.40
C LYS A 40 4.00 -10.62 -13.38
N CYS A 41 2.96 -10.52 -12.58
CA CYS A 41 2.88 -9.54 -11.49
C CYS A 41 3.88 -9.84 -10.36
N LYS A 42 4.16 -11.12 -10.06
CA LYS A 42 5.24 -11.49 -9.13
C LYS A 42 6.61 -11.09 -9.67
N GLU A 43 6.89 -11.32 -10.95
CA GLU A 43 8.14 -10.85 -11.58
C GLU A 43 8.28 -9.32 -11.42
N PHE A 44 7.21 -8.56 -11.65
CA PHE A 44 7.23 -7.11 -11.43
C PHE A 44 7.50 -6.73 -9.96
N ALA A 45 6.93 -7.47 -9.00
CA ALA A 45 7.02 -7.14 -7.60
C ALA A 45 8.38 -7.49 -6.98
N TYR A 46 9.01 -8.58 -7.45
CA TYR A 46 10.15 -9.20 -6.77
C TYR A 46 11.42 -9.25 -7.61
N ASP A 47 11.30 -9.40 -8.92
CA ASP A 47 12.46 -9.65 -9.80
C ASP A 47 12.82 -8.44 -10.66
N TYR A 48 11.89 -7.50 -10.86
CA TYR A 48 12.10 -6.30 -11.67
C TYR A 48 12.74 -5.17 -10.82
N ASP A 49 13.94 -4.75 -11.21
CA ASP A 49 14.77 -3.75 -10.54
C ASP A 49 15.05 -2.50 -11.39
N GLU A 50 14.37 -2.36 -12.53
CA GLU A 50 14.57 -1.27 -13.49
C GLU A 50 13.44 -0.21 -13.47
N TYR A 51 12.81 0.04 -12.32
CA TYR A 51 11.86 1.15 -12.22
C TYR A 51 12.62 2.48 -12.17
N LEU A 52 12.42 3.32 -13.20
CA LEU A 52 13.11 4.60 -13.34
C LEU A 52 12.56 5.65 -12.36
N MET A 53 13.46 6.25 -11.59
CA MET A 53 13.21 7.40 -10.72
C MET A 53 14.49 8.26 -10.66
N ASP A 54 14.39 9.54 -11.01
CA ASP A 54 15.51 10.49 -10.99
C ASP A 54 16.78 9.98 -11.71
N ASP A 55 16.60 9.40 -12.91
CA ASP A 55 17.66 8.81 -13.75
C ASP A 55 18.38 7.58 -13.16
N GLU A 56 17.83 7.02 -12.07
CA GLU A 56 18.31 5.79 -11.43
C GLU A 56 17.23 4.69 -11.46
N TYR A 57 17.67 3.44 -11.28
CA TYR A 57 16.82 2.26 -11.30
C TYR A 57 16.59 1.71 -9.90
N TYR A 58 15.34 1.31 -9.64
CA TYR A 58 14.88 0.86 -8.35
C TYR A 58 14.00 -0.39 -8.49
N THR A 59 13.97 -1.21 -7.43
CA THR A 59 12.95 -2.26 -7.29
C THR A 59 11.62 -1.68 -6.82
N TRP A 60 10.55 -2.47 -6.91
CA TRP A 60 9.25 -2.08 -6.36
C TRP A 60 9.33 -1.86 -4.84
N GLN A 61 10.14 -2.68 -4.16
CA GLN A 61 10.34 -2.57 -2.73
C GLN A 61 11.08 -1.27 -2.35
N ASP A 62 12.10 -0.87 -3.12
CA ASP A 62 12.82 0.37 -2.87
C ASP A 62 11.90 1.60 -2.97
N ILE A 63 11.01 1.64 -3.97
CA ILE A 63 10.03 2.74 -4.10
C ILE A 63 9.16 2.81 -2.85
N LYS A 64 8.61 1.67 -2.38
CA LYS A 64 7.80 1.62 -1.16
C LYS A 64 8.58 2.09 0.07
N ASP A 65 9.83 1.66 0.20
CA ASP A 65 10.68 1.99 1.35
C ASP A 65 11.08 3.47 1.36
N LEU A 66 11.35 4.08 0.20
CA LEU A 66 11.60 5.51 0.07
C LEU A 66 10.37 6.35 0.47
N GLN A 67 9.18 5.95 0.01
CA GLN A 67 7.94 6.61 0.42
C GLN A 67 7.70 6.48 1.93
N MET A 68 8.04 5.32 2.50
CA MET A 68 7.92 5.07 3.94
C MET A 68 8.96 5.86 4.75
N SER A 69 10.18 6.01 4.23
CA SER A 69 11.23 6.84 4.81
C SER A 69 10.82 8.31 4.85
N SER A 70 10.33 8.85 3.73
CA SER A 70 9.83 10.23 3.66
C SER A 70 8.71 10.48 4.69
N PHE A 71 7.79 9.53 4.86
CA PHE A 71 6.78 9.60 5.92
C PHE A 71 7.38 9.62 7.33
N ASN A 72 8.36 8.77 7.61
CA ASN A 72 9.00 8.72 8.92
C ASN A 72 9.75 10.02 9.24
N GLU A 73 10.40 10.63 8.24
CA GLU A 73 11.01 11.95 8.37
C GLU A 73 10.01 13.03 8.77
N GLU A 74 8.79 13.01 8.21
CA GLU A 74 7.72 13.93 8.64
C GLU A 74 7.34 13.73 10.11
N ILE A 75 7.31 12.50 10.61
CA ILE A 75 7.03 12.20 12.03
C ILE A 75 8.15 12.72 12.94
N TYR A 76 9.41 12.58 12.53
CA TYR A 76 10.55 12.96 13.37
C TYR A 76 10.67 14.47 13.61
N LYS A 77 9.95 15.30 12.84
CA LYS A 77 9.86 16.75 13.06
C LYS A 77 9.11 17.13 14.35
N TYR A 78 8.37 16.21 14.96
CA TYR A 78 7.55 16.49 16.14
C TYR A 78 8.23 16.03 17.43
N GLU A 79 8.24 16.87 18.47
CA GLU A 79 8.86 16.56 19.77
C GLU A 79 8.33 15.25 20.40
N ASN A 80 7.05 14.94 20.19
CA ASN A 80 6.40 13.75 20.72
C ASN A 80 6.48 12.52 19.78
N TYR A 81 7.39 12.48 18.81
CA TYR A 81 7.49 11.40 17.82
C TYR A 81 7.61 10.00 18.44
N LYS A 82 8.30 9.86 19.58
CA LYS A 82 8.44 8.57 20.28
C LYS A 82 7.07 8.01 20.70
N THR A 83 6.26 8.85 21.33
CA THR A 83 4.89 8.49 21.74
C THR A 83 4.02 8.17 20.52
N ILE A 84 4.15 8.94 19.43
CA ILE A 84 3.43 8.69 18.19
C ILE A 84 3.81 7.33 17.58
N ASN A 85 5.10 7.00 17.54
CA ASN A 85 5.56 5.72 17.04
C ASN A 85 5.07 4.55 17.91
N GLU A 86 4.99 4.72 19.24
CA GLU A 86 4.38 3.74 20.13
C GLU A 86 2.88 3.55 19.86
N GLU A 87 2.14 4.63 19.58
CA GLU A 87 0.72 4.54 19.22
C GLU A 87 0.52 3.87 17.85
N LEU A 88 1.33 4.21 16.85
CA LEU A 88 1.28 3.58 15.52
C LEU A 88 1.59 2.09 15.57
N ARG A 89 2.48 1.63 16.46
CA ARG A 89 2.77 0.20 16.69
C ARG A 89 1.59 -0.58 17.28
N LYS A 90 0.66 0.09 17.94
CA LYS A 90 -0.54 -0.54 18.52
C LYS A 90 -1.67 -0.72 17.51
N ILE A 91 -1.57 -0.10 16.34
CA ILE A 91 -2.52 -0.31 15.24
C ILE A 91 -2.28 -1.71 14.68
N GLY A 92 -3.35 -2.47 14.47
CA GLY A 92 -3.30 -3.78 13.84
C GLY A 92 -4.65 -4.16 13.22
N ILE A 93 -4.60 -4.88 12.10
CA ILE A 93 -5.79 -5.44 11.45
C ILE A 93 -6.18 -6.69 12.24
N LYS A 94 -7.37 -6.68 12.86
CA LYS A 94 -7.80 -7.75 13.77
C LYS A 94 -8.47 -8.92 13.05
N ASN A 95 -9.12 -8.66 11.92
CA ASN A 95 -9.93 -9.66 11.20
C ASN A 95 -9.25 -10.11 9.90
N VAL A 96 -7.94 -10.39 9.97
CA VAL A 96 -7.14 -10.85 8.82
C VAL A 96 -7.78 -12.07 8.14
N SER A 97 -8.35 -13.00 8.91
CA SER A 97 -9.00 -14.21 8.39
C SER A 97 -10.25 -13.95 7.54
N LYS A 98 -10.81 -12.74 7.56
CA LYS A 98 -11.94 -12.34 6.70
C LYS A 98 -11.49 -11.79 5.35
N ILE A 99 -10.20 -11.52 5.20
CA ILE A 99 -9.63 -11.09 3.94
C ILE A 99 -9.62 -12.32 3.04
N ALA A 100 -10.54 -12.33 2.07
CA ALA A 100 -10.63 -13.42 1.13
C ALA A 100 -9.39 -13.39 0.22
N LEU A 101 -8.59 -14.45 0.28
CA LEU A 101 -7.47 -14.73 -0.61
C LEU A 101 -7.78 -16.03 -1.35
N SER A 102 -7.49 -16.07 -2.64
CA SER A 102 -7.33 -17.36 -3.33
C SER A 102 -6.07 -18.07 -2.81
N ASP A 103 -5.99 -19.38 -2.96
CA ASP A 103 -4.86 -20.17 -2.46
C ASP A 103 -3.53 -19.75 -3.12
N GLU A 104 -3.58 -19.37 -4.40
CA GLU A 104 -2.44 -18.88 -5.18
C GLU A 104 -1.86 -17.57 -4.62
N CYS A 105 -2.69 -16.76 -3.95
CA CYS A 105 -2.30 -15.43 -3.48
C CYS A 105 -1.89 -15.41 -2.00
N LYS A 106 -1.83 -16.59 -1.34
CA LYS A 106 -1.26 -16.71 0.01
C LYS A 106 0.23 -16.33 0.05
N GLU A 107 0.94 -16.54 -1.05
CA GLU A 107 2.37 -16.26 -1.16
C GLU A 107 2.71 -14.78 -0.95
N VAL A 108 1.81 -13.88 -1.36
CA VAL A 108 2.02 -12.42 -1.29
C VAL A 108 1.35 -11.80 -0.06
N TRP A 109 0.85 -12.63 0.85
CA TRP A 109 0.03 -12.18 1.99
C TRP A 109 0.77 -11.20 2.90
N ASP A 110 2.04 -11.47 3.20
CA ASP A 110 2.82 -10.63 4.10
C ASP A 110 3.03 -9.23 3.51
N ASP A 111 3.22 -9.12 2.19
CA ASP A 111 3.33 -7.82 1.50
C ASP A 111 2.02 -7.06 1.51
N VAL A 112 0.90 -7.74 1.21
CA VAL A 112 -0.45 -7.18 1.29
C VAL A 112 -0.70 -6.62 2.68
N TYR A 113 -0.43 -7.41 3.72
CA TYR A 113 -0.63 -6.99 5.11
C TYR A 113 0.23 -5.77 5.45
N ASN A 114 1.52 -5.80 5.07
CA ASN A 114 2.45 -4.71 5.34
C ASN A 114 2.04 -3.42 4.62
N ASP A 115 1.64 -3.49 3.35
CA ASP A 115 1.18 -2.33 2.59
C ASP A 115 -0.10 -1.75 3.20
N LEU A 116 -1.09 -2.58 3.54
CA LEU A 116 -2.33 -2.13 4.18
C LEU A 116 -2.04 -1.46 5.53
N MET A 117 -1.14 -2.03 6.33
CA MET A 117 -0.70 -1.44 7.60
C MET A 117 0.00 -0.10 7.39
N ASN A 118 0.85 0.02 6.38
CA ASN A 118 1.51 1.28 6.02
C ASN A 118 0.48 2.32 5.60
N CYS A 119 -0.48 1.97 4.75
CA CYS A 119 -1.57 2.86 4.35
C CYS A 119 -2.36 3.40 5.56
N ILE A 120 -2.73 2.52 6.50
CA ILE A 120 -3.45 2.91 7.72
C ILE A 120 -2.61 3.86 8.59
N LYS A 121 -1.32 3.55 8.79
CA LYS A 121 -0.40 4.39 9.58
C LYS A 121 -0.19 5.76 8.94
N VAL A 122 -0.02 5.81 7.62
CA VAL A 122 0.14 7.06 6.88
C VAL A 122 -1.12 7.92 7.00
N ARG A 123 -2.29 7.33 6.81
CA ARG A 123 -3.58 8.00 7.04
C ARG A 123 -3.75 8.51 8.46
N ALA A 124 -3.23 7.79 9.46
CA ALA A 124 -3.32 8.20 10.85
C ALA A 124 -2.61 9.54 11.11
N ILE A 125 -1.57 9.88 10.35
CA ILE A 125 -0.77 11.09 10.56
C ILE A 125 -1.04 12.16 9.49
N LEU A 126 -0.97 11.79 8.22
CA LEU A 126 -1.10 12.72 7.09
C LEU A 126 -2.54 12.84 6.57
N GLY A 127 -3.47 12.02 7.07
CA GLY A 127 -4.78 11.86 6.48
C GLY A 127 -4.70 11.29 5.07
N LYS A 128 -5.69 11.60 4.23
CA LYS A 128 -5.76 11.12 2.83
C LYS A 128 -4.93 11.99 1.86
N LYS A 129 -3.82 12.56 2.33
CA LYS A 129 -3.01 13.53 1.56
C LYS A 129 -1.78 12.91 0.90
N ASN A 130 -1.31 11.75 1.38
CA ASN A 130 -0.16 11.07 0.78
C ASN A 130 -0.62 10.35 -0.49
N TYR A 131 -0.28 10.89 -1.66
CA TYR A 131 -0.76 10.37 -2.94
C TYR A 131 -0.46 8.89 -3.14
N PHE A 132 0.79 8.48 -2.87
CA PHE A 132 1.25 7.11 -3.06
C PHE A 132 0.48 6.11 -2.21
N PHE A 133 0.47 6.26 -0.87
CA PHE A 133 -0.21 5.31 0.00
C PHE A 133 -1.74 5.36 -0.14
N GLU A 134 -2.32 6.52 -0.49
CA GLU A 134 -3.74 6.56 -0.84
C GLU A 134 -4.05 5.75 -2.10
N LYS A 135 -3.18 5.83 -3.12
CA LYS A 135 -3.31 5.05 -4.35
C LYS A 135 -3.23 3.55 -4.08
N ILE A 136 -2.21 3.12 -3.34
CA ILE A 136 -2.03 1.72 -2.93
C ILE A 136 -3.25 1.22 -2.15
N PHE A 137 -3.77 2.01 -1.21
CA PHE A 137 -4.94 1.63 -0.45
C PHE A 137 -6.20 1.51 -1.32
N GLN A 138 -6.40 2.43 -2.27
CA GLN A 138 -7.52 2.36 -3.21
C GLN A 138 -7.46 1.13 -4.11
N ILE A 139 -6.26 0.73 -4.56
CA ILE A 139 -6.04 -0.49 -5.35
C ILE A 139 -6.42 -1.73 -4.56
N TYR A 140 -6.00 -1.82 -3.30
CA TYR A 140 -6.44 -2.93 -2.45
C TYR A 140 -7.96 -2.92 -2.29
N LEU A 141 -8.57 -1.76 -1.98
CA LEU A 141 -10.03 -1.63 -1.82
C LEU A 141 -10.84 -1.92 -3.09
N SER A 142 -10.25 -1.87 -4.28
CA SER A 142 -10.87 -2.31 -5.53
C SER A 142 -10.69 -3.80 -5.81
N GLY A 143 -9.95 -4.52 -4.95
CA GLY A 143 -9.69 -5.95 -5.04
C GLY A 143 -8.41 -6.31 -5.80
N GLY A 144 -7.56 -5.34 -6.11
CA GLY A 144 -6.32 -5.54 -6.84
C GLY A 144 -5.10 -5.68 -5.93
N TRP A 145 -3.98 -6.10 -6.52
CA TRP A 145 -2.67 -6.14 -5.88
C TRP A 145 -1.67 -5.26 -6.65
N PRO A 146 -1.12 -4.19 -6.04
CA PRO A 146 -0.13 -3.33 -6.66
C PRO A 146 1.22 -4.04 -6.70
N CYS A 147 1.69 -4.34 -7.90
CA CYS A 147 2.83 -5.22 -8.12
C CYS A 147 4.01 -4.53 -8.80
N GLY A 148 3.96 -3.20 -9.00
CA GLY A 148 5.04 -2.46 -9.64
C GLY A 148 4.62 -1.12 -10.20
N TRP A 149 5.48 -0.56 -11.05
CA TRP A 149 5.30 0.77 -11.65
C TRP A 149 5.55 0.77 -13.17
N GLU A 150 4.87 1.64 -13.91
CA GLU A 150 5.08 1.88 -15.33
C GLU A 150 5.37 3.35 -15.60
N GLY A 151 6.47 3.64 -16.30
CA GLY A 151 6.93 4.99 -16.59
C GLY A 151 7.87 5.54 -15.51
N ASN A 152 8.20 6.83 -15.60
CA ASN A 152 9.10 7.49 -14.66
C ASN A 152 8.35 7.83 -13.36
N PHE A 153 8.81 7.36 -12.21
CA PHE A 153 8.23 7.71 -10.92
C PHE A 153 8.53 9.17 -10.55
N PRO A 154 7.60 9.95 -9.96
CA PRO A 154 6.23 9.59 -9.57
C PRO A 154 5.16 9.86 -10.64
N ASN A 155 5.54 10.22 -11.87
CA ASN A 155 4.61 10.65 -12.94
C ASN A 155 4.06 9.52 -13.82
N GLY A 156 4.35 8.27 -13.48
CA GLY A 156 3.87 7.05 -14.12
C GLY A 156 2.56 6.48 -13.54
N LYS A 157 2.38 5.17 -13.70
CA LYS A 157 1.18 4.42 -13.29
C LYS A 157 1.56 3.22 -12.44
N VAL A 158 0.67 2.83 -11.52
CA VAL A 158 0.86 1.58 -10.76
C VAL A 158 0.48 0.38 -11.64
N LYS A 159 1.32 -0.63 -11.71
CA LYS A 159 0.98 -1.93 -12.29
C LYS A 159 0.16 -2.72 -11.26
N VAL A 160 -0.99 -3.25 -11.65
CA VAL A 160 -1.95 -3.86 -10.74
C VAL A 160 -2.45 -5.18 -11.28
N PHE A 161 -2.36 -6.23 -10.46
CA PHE A 161 -3.02 -7.50 -10.71
C PHE A 161 -4.50 -7.43 -10.31
N TYR A 162 -5.39 -7.91 -11.19
CA TYR A 162 -6.77 -8.27 -10.88
C TYR A 162 -7.07 -9.67 -11.39
N CYS A 163 -7.89 -10.43 -10.66
CA CYS A 163 -8.46 -11.66 -11.18
C CYS A 163 -9.48 -11.35 -12.29
N LYS A 164 -9.70 -12.32 -13.18
CA LYS A 164 -10.71 -12.28 -14.25
C LYS A 164 -11.99 -13.00 -13.84
#